data_AF-A0A959WSY9-F1
#
_entry.id   AF-A0A959WSY9-F1
#
_cell.length_a   1.000
_cell.length_b   1.000
_cell.length_c   1.000
_cell.angle_alpha   90.00
_cell.angle_beta   90.00
_cell.angle_gamma   90.00
#
_symmetry.space_group_name_H-M   'P 1'
#
loop_
_entity.id
_entity.type
_entity.pdbx_description
1 polymer ?
#
loop_
_entity_poly.entity_id
_entity_poly.type
_entity_poly.pdbx_seq_one_letter_code
_entity_poly.pdbx_strand_id
1 'polypeptide(L)'
;MLTTLGAPRAAPRLRRGKAQPLAEGPGATPLPLTRATLIRPRPFAGEEAARRWLAEVCAERELWSTLAREAATELNRLLHAHRTAAGDPYVADVDPARAVAVRFGYGTGDEVADGRWRAANELAEPERRKLVSRDYEALRPQERVA
;
A
#
# COMPACT_ATOMS: atom_id res chain seq x y z
N MET A 1 33.20 43.40 -1.42
CA MET A 1 32.49 43.19 -2.70
C MET A 1 32.47 41.68 -2.96
N LEU A 2 31.28 41.09 -3.08
CA LEU A 2 31.09 39.66 -3.27
C LEU A 2 31.05 39.35 -4.78
N THR A 3 31.93 38.46 -5.26
CA THR A 3 31.94 38.00 -6.65
C THR A 3 31.63 36.51 -6.69
N THR A 4 30.59 36.14 -7.43
CA THR A 4 30.21 34.74 -7.63
C THR A 4 30.90 34.22 -8.88
N LEU A 5 31.84 33.28 -8.74
CA LEU A 5 32.38 32.53 -9.88
C LEU A 5 31.30 31.52 -10.30
N GLY A 6 30.70 31.73 -11.48
CA GLY A 6 29.74 30.81 -12.06
C GLY A 6 30.36 29.44 -12.28
N ALA A 7 29.77 28.40 -11.67
CA ALA A 7 30.19 27.02 -11.89
C ALA A 7 29.90 26.61 -13.34
N PRO A 8 30.82 25.89 -14.02
CA PRO A 8 30.62 25.47 -15.39
C PRO A 8 29.38 24.57 -15.51
N ARG A 9 28.57 24.87 -16.52
CA ARG A 9 27.34 24.15 -16.90
C ARG A 9 27.66 22.66 -17.06
N ALA A 10 26.91 21.79 -16.38
CA ALA A 10 27.09 20.35 -16.41
C ALA A 10 27.14 19.82 -17.85
N ALA A 11 28.27 19.22 -18.22
CA ALA A 11 28.50 18.57 -19.51
C ALA A 11 27.63 17.30 -19.66
N PRO A 12 27.41 16.81 -20.89
CA PRO A 12 26.21 16.08 -21.27
C PRO A 12 26.20 14.63 -20.80
N ARG A 13 24.98 14.16 -20.48
CA ARG A 13 24.52 12.76 -20.44
C ARG A 13 25.62 11.74 -20.12
N LEU A 14 25.78 11.45 -18.83
CA LEU A 14 26.41 10.23 -18.33
C LEU A 14 25.99 9.05 -19.22
N ARG A 15 26.96 8.48 -19.96
CA ARG A 15 26.79 7.18 -20.60
C ARG A 15 26.28 6.24 -19.51
N ARG A 16 25.05 5.76 -19.67
CA ARG A 16 24.48 4.72 -18.80
C ARG A 16 25.47 3.57 -18.83
N GLY A 17 26.19 3.37 -17.72
CA GLY A 17 27.15 2.28 -17.60
C GLY A 17 26.44 0.96 -17.91
N LYS A 18 27.15 0.02 -18.53
CA LYS A 18 26.62 -1.34 -18.71
C LYS A 18 26.22 -1.87 -17.34
N ALA A 19 24.98 -2.37 -17.23
CA ALA A 19 24.53 -3.05 -16.02
C ALA A 19 25.49 -4.22 -15.75
N GLN A 20 26.20 -4.17 -14.63
CA GLN A 20 26.96 -5.31 -14.17
C GLN A 20 25.99 -6.26 -13.46
N PRO A 21 26.05 -7.58 -13.74
CA PRO A 21 25.33 -8.55 -12.94
C PRO A 21 25.79 -8.40 -11.49
N LEU A 22 24.85 -8.13 -10.59
CA LEU A 22 25.14 -8.21 -9.16
C LEU A 22 25.41 -9.68 -8.85
N ALA A 23 26.50 -9.97 -8.13
CA ALA A 23 26.73 -11.32 -7.61
C ALA A 23 25.49 -11.76 -6.82
N GLU A 24 25.11 -13.03 -6.96
CA GLU A 24 23.95 -13.59 -6.28
C GLU A 24 24.11 -13.36 -4.77
N GLY A 25 23.27 -12.48 -4.23
CA GLY A 25 23.28 -12.17 -2.80
C GLY A 25 22.84 -13.38 -1.98
N PRO A 26 23.04 -13.36 -0.65
CA PRO A 26 22.46 -14.38 0.21
C PRO A 26 20.95 -14.50 -0.05
N GLY A 27 20.43 -15.73 0.01
CA GLY A 27 19.01 -16.00 -0.21
C GLY A 27 18.11 -15.15 0.69
N ALA A 28 16.91 -14.82 0.22
CA ALA A 28 16.00 -13.94 0.95
C ALA A 28 15.65 -14.50 2.33
N THR A 29 15.87 -13.70 3.39
CA THR A 29 15.45 -14.05 4.75
C THR A 29 13.91 -14.03 4.84
N PRO A 30 13.25 -15.12 5.27
CA PRO A 30 11.81 -15.11 5.50
C PRO A 30 11.44 -14.07 6.56
N LEU A 31 10.48 -13.20 6.24
CA LEU A 31 9.94 -12.22 7.18
C LEU A 31 8.58 -12.71 7.72
N PRO A 32 8.35 -12.64 9.03
CA PRO A 32 7.01 -12.89 9.57
C PRO A 32 6.05 -11.81 9.08
N LEU A 33 4.98 -12.22 8.41
CA LEU A 33 3.95 -11.31 7.91
C LEU A 33 2.65 -11.51 8.67
N THR A 34 2.05 -10.40 9.09
CA THR A 34 0.70 -10.38 9.64
C THR A 34 -0.29 -10.16 8.50
N ARG A 35 -1.36 -10.95 8.48
CA ARG A 35 -2.49 -10.79 7.56
C ARG A 35 -3.73 -10.39 8.35
N ALA A 36 -4.37 -9.30 7.93
CA ALA A 36 -5.66 -8.86 8.44
C ALA A 36 -6.67 -8.84 7.28
N THR A 37 -7.89 -9.33 7.54
CA THR A 37 -9.01 -9.28 6.59
C THR A 37 -10.13 -8.48 7.21
N LEU A 38 -10.52 -7.39 6.55
CA LEU A 38 -11.67 -6.58 6.93
C LEU A 38 -12.87 -6.99 6.09
N ILE A 39 -13.96 -7.38 6.76
CA ILE A 39 -15.18 -7.86 6.12
C ILE A 39 -16.22 -6.75 6.21
N ARG A 40 -16.80 -6.34 5.07
CA ARG A 40 -17.89 -5.37 5.08
C ARG A 40 -19.13 -6.02 5.71
N PRO A 41 -19.85 -5.32 6.61
CA PRO A 41 -21.01 -5.87 7.32
C PRO A 41 -22.28 -5.97 6.46
N ARG A 42 -22.18 -5.70 5.15
CA ARG A 42 -23.31 -5.75 4.21
C ARG A 42 -23.04 -6.81 3.16
N PRO A 43 -23.86 -7.88 3.08
CA PRO A 43 -23.69 -8.90 2.05
C PRO A 43 -24.05 -8.35 0.67
N PHE A 44 -23.48 -8.95 -0.36
CA PHE A 44 -23.93 -8.73 -1.73
C PHE A 44 -25.26 -9.43 -1.98
N ALA A 45 -26.05 -8.92 -2.93
CA ALA A 45 -27.31 -9.55 -3.36
C ALA A 45 -27.10 -10.94 -4.00
N GLY A 46 -25.88 -11.25 -4.43
CA GLY A 46 -25.49 -12.54 -5.01
C GLY A 46 -24.08 -12.49 -5.60
N GLU A 47 -23.59 -13.63 -6.08
CA GLU A 47 -22.23 -13.78 -6.64
C GLU A 47 -21.99 -12.84 -7.83
N GLU A 48 -22.98 -12.66 -8.69
CA GLU A 48 -22.86 -11.76 -9.84
C GLU A 48 -22.74 -10.28 -9.45
N ALA A 49 -23.43 -9.86 -8.38
CA ALA A 49 -23.27 -8.52 -7.84
C ALA A 49 -21.88 -8.33 -7.21
N ALA A 50 -21.37 -9.35 -6.53
CA ALA A 50 -20.03 -9.35 -5.94
C ALA A 50 -18.93 -9.31 -7.02
N ARG A 51 -19.11 -10.07 -8.11
CA ARG A 51 -18.20 -10.11 -9.26
C ARG A 51 -18.14 -8.77 -9.98
N ARG A 52 -19.29 -8.12 -10.21
CA ARG A 52 -19.35 -6.78 -10.80
C ARG A 52 -18.67 -5.74 -9.91
N TRP A 53 -18.92 -5.77 -8.60
CA TRP A 53 -18.25 -4.89 -7.64
C TRP A 53 -16.73 -5.08 -7.68
N LEU A 54 -16.24 -6.33 -7.69
CA LEU A 54 -14.79 -6.58 -7.77
C LEU A 54 -14.20 -6.06 -9.07
N ALA A 55 -14.90 -6.21 -10.20
CA ALA A 55 -14.46 -5.70 -11.49
C ALA A 55 -14.40 -4.16 -11.51
N GLU A 56 -15.39 -3.48 -10.95
CA GLU A 56 -15.43 -2.02 -10.80
C GLU A 56 -14.27 -1.51 -9.96
N VAL A 57 -14.04 -2.11 -8.79
CA VAL A 57 -12.93 -1.79 -7.90
C VAL A 57 -11.57 -1.95 -8.60
N CYS A 58 -11.41 -2.97 -9.45
CA CYS A 58 -10.17 -3.17 -10.22
C CYS A 58 -10.02 -2.24 -11.43
N ALA A 59 -11.12 -1.80 -12.03
CA ALA A 59 -11.09 -0.87 -13.16
C ALA A 59 -10.82 0.58 -12.71
N GLU A 60 -11.29 0.95 -11.51
CA GLU A 60 -11.25 2.31 -11.02
C GLU A 60 -10.17 2.51 -9.94
N ARG A 61 -9.02 3.04 -10.36
CA ARG A 61 -7.88 3.30 -9.45
C ARG A 61 -8.25 4.20 -8.27
N GLU A 62 -9.06 5.23 -8.50
CA GLU A 62 -9.54 6.15 -7.47
C GLU A 62 -10.40 5.43 -6.42
N LEU A 63 -11.32 4.57 -6.86
CA LEU A 63 -12.16 3.76 -5.98
C LEU A 63 -11.31 2.81 -5.14
N TRP A 64 -10.39 2.07 -5.78
CA TRP A 64 -9.46 1.19 -5.08
C TRP A 64 -8.66 1.94 -4.01
N SER A 65 -8.08 3.08 -4.38
CA SER A 65 -7.25 3.90 -3.48
C SER A 65 -8.06 4.42 -2.28
N THR A 66 -9.33 4.77 -2.51
CA THR A 66 -10.24 5.22 -1.47
C THR A 66 -10.56 4.08 -0.51
N LEU A 67 -10.98 2.92 -1.04
CA LEU A 67 -11.30 1.74 -0.22
C LEU A 67 -10.10 1.26 0.59
N ALA A 68 -8.87 1.31 0.04
CA ALA A 68 -7.67 0.92 0.76
C ALA A 68 -7.38 1.84 1.96
N ARG A 69 -7.58 3.16 1.80
CA ARG A 69 -7.44 4.14 2.88
C ARG A 69 -8.52 4.00 3.95
N GLU A 70 -9.77 3.78 3.54
CA GLU A 70 -10.87 3.50 4.46
C GLU A 70 -10.61 2.24 5.29
N ALA A 71 -10.18 1.16 4.63
CA ALA A 71 -9.79 -0.08 5.30
C ALA A 71 -8.66 0.13 6.33
N ALA A 72 -7.60 0.85 5.97
CA ALA A 72 -6.53 1.17 6.91
C ALA A 72 -7.00 2.05 8.07
N THR A 73 -7.91 2.99 7.82
CA THR A 73 -8.49 3.84 8.86
C THR A 73 -9.22 3.00 9.90
N GLU A 74 -10.07 2.06 9.47
CA GLU A 74 -10.79 1.18 10.40
C GLU A 74 -9.85 0.22 11.13
N LEU A 75 -8.85 -0.35 10.45
CA LEU A 75 -7.85 -1.20 11.09
C LEU A 75 -7.05 -0.43 12.14
N ASN A 76 -6.63 0.79 11.86
CA ASN A 76 -5.86 1.61 12.79
C ASN A 76 -6.68 2.04 14.00
N ARG A 77 -8.00 2.23 13.85
CA ARG A 77 -8.90 2.42 15.01
C ARG A 77 -8.94 1.17 15.90
N LEU A 78 -9.03 -0.01 15.30
CA LEU A 78 -8.97 -1.27 16.05
C LEU A 78 -7.62 -1.46 16.73
N LEU A 79 -6.52 -1.17 16.04
CA LEU A 79 -5.17 -1.24 16.61
C LEU A 79 -4.99 -0.24 17.75
N HIS A 80 -5.54 0.97 17.63
CA HIS A 80 -5.53 1.94 18.71
C HIS A 80 -6.24 1.41 19.96
N ALA A 81 -7.46 0.86 19.80
CA ALA A 81 -8.18 0.25 20.90
C ALA A 81 -7.42 -0.94 21.50
N HIS A 82 -6.78 -1.75 20.66
CA HIS A 82 -5.92 -2.85 21.09
C HIS A 82 -4.73 -2.36 21.92
N ARG A 83 -4.01 -1.32 21.47
CA ARG A 83 -2.90 -0.70 22.23
C ARG A 83 -3.35 -0.25 23.62
N THR A 84 -4.51 0.40 23.70
CA THR A 84 -5.08 0.83 24.99
C THR A 84 -5.43 -0.36 25.89
N ALA A 85 -6.07 -1.40 25.34
CA ALA A 85 -6.50 -2.55 26.11
C ALA A 85 -5.33 -3.45 26.56
N ALA A 86 -4.31 -3.62 25.72
CA ALA A 86 -3.14 -4.44 25.99
C ALA A 86 -2.04 -3.70 26.75
N GLY A 87 -2.09 -2.37 26.82
CA GLY A 87 -1.02 -1.54 27.37
C GLY A 87 0.26 -1.57 26.53
N ASP A 88 0.16 -1.91 25.24
CA ASP A 88 1.30 -2.01 24.32
C ASP A 88 1.33 -0.79 23.38
N PRO A 89 2.25 0.18 23.58
CA PRO A 89 2.35 1.35 22.71
C PRO A 89 3.08 1.09 21.38
N TYR A 90 3.69 -0.08 21.18
CA TYR A 90 4.62 -0.33 20.06
C TYR A 90 3.97 -0.94 18.82
N VAL A 91 2.67 -1.28 18.89
CA VAL A 91 1.92 -1.75 17.72
C VAL A 91 1.78 -0.60 16.72
N ALA A 92 2.50 -0.69 15.60
CA ALA A 92 2.50 0.33 14.57
C ALA A 92 1.17 0.40 13.80
N ASP A 93 0.82 1.59 13.34
CA ASP A 93 -0.29 1.79 12.43
C ASP A 93 0.02 1.20 11.03
N VAL A 94 -1.03 0.77 10.34
CA VAL A 94 -0.98 0.21 9.00
C VAL A 94 -1.18 1.29 7.94
N ASP A 95 -0.29 1.29 6.95
CA ASP A 95 -0.38 2.11 5.75
C ASP A 95 -0.48 1.17 4.52
N PRO A 96 -1.56 1.25 3.71
CA PRO A 96 -1.72 0.42 2.51
C PRO A 96 -0.56 0.52 1.53
N ALA A 97 0.13 1.66 1.51
CA ALA A 97 1.24 1.91 0.61
C ALA A 97 2.51 1.13 1.03
N ARG A 98 2.63 0.81 2.32
CA ARG A 98 3.73 0.02 2.91
C ARG A 98 3.40 -1.47 3.05
N ALA A 99 2.14 -1.86 2.84
CA ALA A 99 1.74 -3.26 2.88
C ALA A 99 2.46 -4.09 1.81
N VAL A 100 2.76 -5.36 2.11
CA VAL A 100 3.36 -6.30 1.14
C VAL A 100 2.37 -6.59 0.02
N ALA A 101 1.09 -6.74 0.36
CA ALA A 101 -0.01 -6.96 -0.58
C ALA A 101 -1.29 -6.28 -0.06
N VAL A 102 -2.09 -5.77 -0.99
CA VAL A 102 -3.46 -5.27 -0.73
C VAL A 102 -4.38 -6.00 -1.68
N ARG A 103 -5.42 -6.65 -1.15
CA ARG A 103 -6.36 -7.45 -1.93
C ARG A 103 -7.79 -7.01 -1.65
N PHE A 104 -8.60 -6.94 -2.69
CA PHE A 104 -10.05 -6.85 -2.57
C PHE A 104 -10.67 -8.09 -3.21
N GLY A 105 -11.73 -8.59 -2.60
CA GLY A 105 -12.37 -9.81 -3.04
C GLY A 105 -13.72 -10.02 -2.38
N TYR A 106 -14.35 -11.13 -2.73
CA TYR A 106 -15.58 -11.61 -2.12
C TYR A 106 -15.49 -13.11 -1.85
N GLY A 107 -16.34 -13.58 -0.96
CA GLY A 107 -16.48 -14.99 -0.58
C GLY A 107 -17.70 -15.16 0.31
N THR A 108 -17.97 -16.40 0.70
CA THR A 108 -18.93 -16.68 1.77
C THR A 108 -18.40 -16.13 3.10
N GLY A 109 -19.28 -15.95 4.09
CA GLY A 109 -18.89 -15.48 5.41
C GLY A 109 -17.76 -16.31 6.03
N ASP A 110 -17.87 -17.64 5.92
CA ASP A 110 -16.86 -18.58 6.42
C ASP A 110 -15.53 -18.46 5.67
N GLU A 111 -15.57 -18.35 4.33
CA GLU A 111 -14.36 -18.17 3.54
C GLU A 111 -13.61 -16.91 3.98
N VAL A 112 -14.30 -15.76 4.04
CA VAL A 112 -13.64 -14.48 4.34
C VAL A 112 -13.22 -14.37 5.80
N ALA A 113 -13.92 -15.02 6.73
CA ALA A 113 -13.52 -15.11 8.13
C ALA A 113 -12.17 -15.82 8.30
N ASP A 114 -11.92 -16.86 7.50
CA ASP A 114 -10.63 -17.58 7.46
C ASP A 114 -9.56 -16.85 6.60
N GLY A 115 -9.89 -15.69 6.03
CA GLY A 115 -9.04 -14.97 5.09
C GLY A 115 -8.90 -15.66 3.73
N ARG A 116 -9.82 -16.56 3.39
CA ARG A 116 -10.00 -17.14 2.06
C ARG A 116 -10.96 -16.29 1.24
N TRP A 117 -10.88 -16.44 -0.08
CA TRP A 117 -11.70 -15.67 -1.01
C TRP A 117 -12.24 -16.60 -2.08
N ARG A 118 -13.50 -16.40 -2.48
CA ARG A 118 -14.05 -17.01 -3.70
C ARG A 118 -13.36 -16.44 -4.93
N ALA A 119 -13.20 -15.12 -4.97
CA ALA A 119 -12.38 -14.41 -5.93
C ALA A 119 -11.79 -13.16 -5.28
N ALA A 120 -10.54 -12.87 -5.59
CA ALA A 120 -9.86 -11.66 -5.15
C ALA A 120 -8.87 -11.19 -6.21
N ASN A 121 -8.66 -9.88 -6.26
CA ASN A 121 -7.58 -9.27 -7.02
C ASN A 121 -6.58 -8.64 -6.07
N GLU A 122 -5.31 -8.75 -6.41
CA GLU A 122 -4.21 -8.12 -5.71
C GLU A 122 -3.74 -6.89 -6.48
N LEU A 123 -3.47 -5.81 -5.75
CA LEU A 123 -2.92 -4.61 -6.34
C LEU A 123 -1.49 -4.84 -6.83
N ALA A 124 -1.23 -4.52 -8.09
CA ALA A 124 0.12 -4.56 -8.63
C ALA A 124 1.04 -3.60 -7.84
N GLU A 125 2.29 -4.02 -7.62
CA GLU A 125 3.26 -3.22 -6.85
C GLU A 125 3.41 -1.76 -7.33
N PRO A 126 3.47 -1.46 -8.65
CA PRO A 126 3.58 -0.08 -9.12
C PRO A 126 2.38 0.78 -8.72
N GLU A 127 1.19 0.21 -8.68
CA GLU A 127 -0.03 0.92 -8.30
C GLU A 127 -0.10 1.14 -6.80
N ARG A 128 0.38 0.17 -6.02
CA ARG A 128 0.51 0.29 -4.56
C ARG A 128 1.49 1.39 -4.17
N ARG A 129 2.64 1.48 -4.84
CA ARG A 129 3.64 2.53 -4.59
C ARG A 129 3.14 3.94 -4.92
N LYS A 130 2.23 4.10 -5.89
CA LYS A 130 1.61 5.40 -6.20
C LYS A 130 0.76 5.96 -5.06
N LEU A 131 0.32 5.12 -4.13
CA LEU A 131 -0.35 5.57 -2.91
C LEU A 131 0.59 6.46 -2.06
N VAL A 132 1.88 6.09 -1.95
CA VAL A 132 2.91 6.88 -1.23
C VAL A 132 3.10 8.27 -1.86
N SER A 133 3.19 8.33 -3.19
CA SER A 133 3.47 9.58 -3.92
C SER A 133 2.39 10.62 -3.70
N ARG A 134 1.12 10.20 -3.63
CA ARG A 134 -0.01 11.12 -3.41
C ARG A 134 0.02 11.72 -2.02
N ASP A 135 0.42 10.94 -1.02
CA ASP A 135 0.52 11.43 0.35
C ASP A 135 1.69 12.43 0.47
N TYR A 136 2.83 12.17 -0.18
CA TYR A 136 3.95 13.12 -0.24
C TYR A 136 3.64 14.42 -1.02
N GLU A 137 2.83 14.32 -2.08
CA GLU A 137 2.34 15.50 -2.83
C GLU A 137 1.29 16.29 -2.04
N ALA A 138 0.47 15.62 -1.22
CA ALA A 138 -0.51 16.25 -0.34
C ALA A 138 0.12 16.93 0.88
N LEU A 139 1.35 16.54 1.27
CA LEU A 139 2.14 17.26 2.27
C LEU A 139 2.48 18.66 1.75
N ARG A 140 2.36 19.66 2.64
CA ARG A 140 2.78 21.04 2.36
C ARG A 140 4.29 21.05 2.12
N PRO A 141 4.84 22.00 1.33
CA PRO A 141 6.26 22.03 0.99
C PRO A 141 7.22 21.96 2.19
N GLN A 142 6.80 22.49 3.35
CA GLN A 142 7.55 22.50 4.60
C GLN A 142 7.60 21.12 5.29
N GLU A 143 6.60 20.27 5.05
CA GLU A 143 6.47 18.92 5.64
C GLU A 143 7.27 17.87 4.83
N ARG A 144 7.90 18.25 3.70
CA ARG A 144 8.67 17.36 2.81
C ARG A 144 10.18 17.28 3.12
N VAL A 145 10.71 18.22 3.90
CA VAL A 145 12.16 18.37 4.14
C VAL A 145 12.54 18.01 5.60
N ALA A 146 11.58 17.57 6.41
CA ALA A 146 11.77 17.18 7.80
C ALA A 146 12.10 15.68 7.92
#